data_AF-A0A183A6I6-F1
#
_entry.id   AF-A0A183A6I6-F1
#
_cell.length_a   1.000
_cell.length_b   1.000
_cell.length_c   1.000
_cell.angle_alpha   90.00
_cell.angle_beta   90.00
_cell.angle_gamma   90.00
#
_symmetry.space_group_name_H-M   'P 1'
#
loop_
_entity.id
_entity.type
_entity.pdbx_description
1 polymer ?
#
loop_
_entity_poly.entity_id
_entity_poly.type
_entity_poly.pdbx_seq_one_letter_code
_entity_poly.pdbx_strand_id
1 'polypeptide(L)'
;MKYVLTFCQCQLFIRNANKRIHRLIIYPLVPWSTARLPSSILNGLGTRYALSFPTPPQSPTLLEHRRQPKRRAEYAQLRSNSDEITDKLRGSHYSRTDIQLAMYRFALETCLGLTCANPGDGALPFTVADDCLLLDLGCGDPVDECLPITNLISSYTPLKVGVDIFGGKSYSSRIECVSFDLTRRVLPCADSKHQPHLIPFRDHLFDYIVSISFLQWLVAKDRSDSRNPETGCRMNWFAKELTRLLSRSGQEKANQKCCGKCVIQFYPSSWIDVEYVCNSIVQTSPNIRGCRILARPVPNRGVKLFLYFTISDSE
;
A
#
# COMPACT_ATOMS: atom_id res chain seq x y z
N MET A 1 5.46 0.77 -27.70
CA MET A 1 6.58 -0.17 -27.45
C MET A 1 6.16 -1.10 -26.32
N LYS A 2 5.66 -2.30 -26.65
CA LYS A 2 5.17 -3.30 -25.68
C LYS A 2 6.34 -4.15 -25.20
N TYR A 3 6.77 -4.01 -23.95
CA TYR A 3 7.66 -4.99 -23.34
C TYR A 3 6.82 -6.17 -22.87
N VAL A 4 6.65 -7.16 -23.75
CA VAL A 4 6.16 -8.49 -23.37
C VAL A 4 7.37 -9.21 -22.76
N LEU A 5 7.48 -9.21 -21.44
CA LEU A 5 8.47 -10.03 -20.74
C LEU A 5 7.93 -11.46 -20.67
N THR A 6 8.20 -12.24 -21.71
CA THR A 6 8.08 -13.69 -21.71
C THR A 6 9.13 -14.27 -20.75
N PHE A 7 8.76 -15.32 -20.02
CA PHE A 7 9.39 -15.88 -18.82
C PHE A 7 10.85 -16.40 -18.96
N CYS A 8 11.62 -16.03 -19.99
CA CYS A 8 12.89 -16.68 -20.33
C CYS A 8 14.17 -15.84 -20.37
N GLN A 9 14.18 -14.55 -20.03
CA GLN A 9 15.45 -13.78 -20.04
C GLN A 9 15.57 -12.81 -18.87
N CYS A 10 16.15 -13.29 -17.77
CA CYS A 10 16.71 -12.46 -16.70
C CYS A 10 17.94 -13.16 -16.08
N GLN A 11 19.00 -13.30 -16.87
CA GLN A 11 20.35 -13.51 -16.36
C GLN A 11 21.29 -12.55 -17.09
N LEU A 12 21.45 -11.34 -16.56
CA LEU A 12 22.69 -10.58 -16.67
C LEU A 12 22.61 -9.39 -15.72
N PHE A 13 23.55 -9.32 -14.77
CA PHE A 13 24.29 -8.14 -14.32
C PHE A 13 24.83 -8.37 -12.90
N ILE A 14 26.10 -8.79 -12.82
CA ILE A 14 26.97 -8.62 -11.66
C ILE A 14 28.04 -7.61 -12.09
N ARG A 15 28.10 -6.47 -11.40
CA ARG A 15 29.33 -5.74 -11.01
C ARG A 15 28.98 -4.35 -10.45
N ASN A 16 28.91 -4.26 -9.14
CA ASN A 16 29.34 -3.06 -8.38
C ASN A 16 29.47 -3.45 -6.90
N ALA A 17 30.69 -3.84 -6.52
CA ALA A 17 31.05 -4.19 -5.15
C ALA A 17 31.31 -2.90 -4.36
N ASN A 18 30.29 -2.42 -3.64
CA ASN A 18 30.38 -1.59 -2.41
C ASN A 18 29.06 -0.87 -2.04
N LYS A 19 28.01 -0.99 -2.85
CA LYS A 19 26.64 -0.65 -2.43
C LYS A 19 25.94 -1.92 -1.96
N ARG A 20 25.36 -1.94 -0.75
CA ARG A 20 24.49 -3.04 -0.31
C ARG A 20 23.31 -3.12 -1.28
N ILE A 21 23.38 -4.02 -2.25
CA ILE A 21 22.29 -4.27 -3.18
C ILE A 21 21.18 -4.96 -2.39
N HIS A 22 20.02 -4.32 -2.27
CA HIS A 22 18.87 -4.91 -1.61
C HIS A 22 18.20 -5.90 -2.57
N ARG A 23 17.83 -7.10 -2.11
CA ARG A 23 17.12 -8.06 -2.98
C ARG A 23 15.61 -7.78 -2.94
N LEU A 24 14.99 -7.68 -4.11
CA LEU A 24 13.54 -7.67 -4.28
C LEU A 24 13.09 -8.99 -4.91
N ILE A 25 12.03 -9.58 -4.35
CA ILE A 25 11.39 -10.76 -4.95
C ILE A 25 10.05 -10.31 -5.51
N ILE A 26 9.81 -10.59 -6.79
CA ILE A 26 8.65 -10.12 -7.53
C ILE A 26 7.82 -11.30 -7.98
N TYR A 27 6.51 -11.20 -7.77
CA TYR A 27 5.50 -12.09 -8.34
C TYR A 27 4.46 -11.28 -9.09
N PRO A 28 3.77 -11.84 -10.10
CA PRO A 28 2.57 -11.22 -10.64
C PRO A 28 1.47 -11.13 -9.57
N LEU A 29 0.49 -10.23 -9.75
CA LEU A 29 -0.65 -10.14 -8.83
C LEU A 29 -1.40 -11.47 -8.77
N VAL A 30 -1.62 -12.11 -9.91
CA VAL A 30 -2.21 -13.45 -10.02
C VAL A 30 -1.41 -14.31 -11.01
N PRO A 31 -1.41 -15.65 -10.90
CA PRO A 31 -0.54 -16.52 -11.70
C PRO A 31 -0.67 -16.34 -13.22
N TRP A 32 -1.87 -16.02 -13.71
CA TRP A 32 -2.15 -15.81 -15.14
C TRP A 32 -1.93 -14.36 -15.63
N SER A 33 -1.52 -13.45 -14.75
CA SER A 33 -1.26 -12.05 -15.12
C SER A 33 0.24 -11.79 -15.33
N THR A 34 0.57 -10.89 -16.26
CA THR A 34 1.94 -10.38 -16.38
C THR A 34 2.24 -9.39 -15.26
N ALA A 35 3.39 -9.55 -14.61
CA ALA A 35 3.84 -8.63 -13.58
C ALA A 35 4.16 -7.25 -14.19
N ARG A 36 3.54 -6.19 -13.68
CA ARG A 36 3.89 -4.80 -14.01
C ARG A 36 4.64 -4.18 -12.85
N LEU A 37 5.92 -3.88 -13.09
CA LEU A 37 6.81 -3.27 -12.11
C LEU A 37 6.58 -1.75 -11.99
N PRO A 38 6.81 -1.16 -10.80
CA PRO A 38 7.01 0.27 -10.63
C PRO A 38 8.04 0.86 -11.61
N SER A 39 7.74 2.02 -12.18
CA SER A 39 8.65 2.70 -13.11
C SER A 39 10.00 3.05 -12.47
N SER A 40 10.02 3.36 -11.17
CA SER A 40 11.25 3.69 -10.46
C SER A 40 12.20 2.49 -10.31
N ILE A 41 11.68 1.25 -10.24
CA ILE A 41 12.50 0.02 -10.30
C ILE A 41 13.13 -0.14 -11.69
N LEU A 42 12.38 0.17 -12.76
CA LEU A 42 12.86 0.05 -14.15
C LEU A 42 13.87 1.14 -14.53
N ASN A 43 13.62 2.40 -14.15
CA ASN A 43 14.28 3.57 -14.75
C ASN A 43 15.50 4.11 -14.00
N GLY A 44 15.94 3.51 -12.89
CA GLY A 44 17.15 4.03 -12.21
C GLY A 44 17.45 3.49 -10.82
N LEU A 45 16.45 2.95 -10.10
CA LEU A 45 16.71 2.20 -8.86
C LEU A 45 17.16 0.76 -9.13
N GLY A 46 17.15 0.30 -10.39
CA GLY A 46 17.64 -1.03 -10.78
C GLY A 46 19.11 -1.30 -10.42
N THR A 47 19.91 -0.26 -10.16
CA THR A 47 21.27 -0.43 -9.60
C THR A 47 21.29 -0.66 -8.10
N ARG A 48 20.22 -0.30 -7.37
CA ARG A 48 20.09 -0.49 -5.92
C ARG A 48 19.52 -1.86 -5.56
N TYR A 49 18.80 -2.50 -6.49
CA TYR A 49 18.06 -3.71 -6.23
C TYR A 49 18.45 -4.88 -7.13
N ALA A 50 18.71 -6.04 -6.52
CA ALA A 50 18.78 -7.31 -7.23
C ALA A 50 17.37 -7.89 -7.34
N LEU A 51 16.87 -8.07 -8.56
CA LEU A 51 15.52 -8.59 -8.81
C LEU A 51 15.53 -10.12 -8.91
N SER A 52 14.51 -10.75 -8.34
CA SER A 52 14.31 -12.20 -8.40
C SER A 52 12.84 -12.50 -8.70
N PHE A 53 12.60 -13.37 -9.67
CA PHE A 53 11.26 -13.77 -10.13
C PHE A 53 11.05 -15.28 -9.92
N PRO A 54 11.01 -15.78 -8.68
CA PRO A 54 10.78 -17.19 -8.42
C PRO A 54 9.32 -17.56 -8.69
N THR A 55 9.06 -18.87 -8.83
CA THR A 55 7.70 -19.40 -8.83
C THR A 55 7.02 -19.11 -7.48
N PRO A 56 5.74 -18.70 -7.47
CA PRO A 56 4.99 -18.55 -6.22
C PRO A 56 5.06 -19.85 -5.40
N PRO A 57 5.25 -19.77 -4.07
CA PRO A 57 5.15 -20.94 -3.20
C PRO A 57 3.83 -21.68 -3.46
N GLN A 58 3.91 -22.97 -3.79
CA GLN A 58 2.75 -23.80 -4.12
C GLN A 58 1.98 -24.33 -2.90
N SER A 59 2.37 -23.96 -1.68
CA SER A 59 1.77 -24.55 -0.47
C SER A 59 1.56 -23.52 0.64
N PRO A 60 0.41 -23.57 1.34
CA PRO A 60 0.16 -22.73 2.49
C PRO A 60 1.03 -23.24 3.63
N THR A 61 2.09 -22.51 3.98
CA THR A 61 2.59 -22.61 5.36
C THR A 61 1.47 -22.04 6.22
N LEU A 62 0.68 -22.91 6.85
CA LEU A 62 -0.34 -22.57 7.83
C LEU A 62 0.34 -21.97 9.06
N LEU A 63 0.76 -20.71 8.96
CA LEU A 63 1.03 -19.88 10.12
C LEU A 63 -0.33 -19.31 10.55
N GLU A 64 -1.13 -20.14 11.21
CA GLU A 64 -2.30 -19.65 11.91
C GLU A 64 -1.84 -18.70 13.02
N HIS A 65 -1.92 -17.40 12.75
CA HIS A 65 -1.91 -16.41 13.81
C HIS A 65 -3.19 -16.60 14.65
N ARG A 66 -3.06 -17.34 15.77
CA ARG A 66 -4.15 -17.62 16.72
C ARG A 66 -4.79 -16.38 17.35
N ARG A 67 -4.19 -15.20 17.19
CA ARG A 67 -4.72 -13.94 17.72
C ARG A 67 -5.26 -13.12 16.57
N GLN A 68 -6.46 -12.55 16.76
CA GLN A 68 -6.91 -11.47 15.89
C GLN A 68 -5.81 -10.41 15.86
N PRO A 69 -5.50 -9.82 14.68
CA PRO A 69 -4.56 -8.71 14.62
C PRO A 69 -5.01 -7.59 15.60
N LYS A 70 -4.15 -6.61 15.99
CA LYS A 70 -4.55 -5.31 16.62
C LYS A 70 -4.36 -4.07 15.71
N ARG A 71 -5.35 -3.16 15.60
CA ARG A 71 -5.34 -2.09 14.56
C ARG A 71 -4.22 -1.13 14.86
N ARG A 72 -3.70 -0.45 13.83
CA ARG A 72 -2.63 0.54 14.04
C ARG A 72 -3.00 1.55 15.12
N ALA A 73 -4.19 2.12 15.03
CA ALA A 73 -4.67 3.10 15.99
C ALA A 73 -4.99 2.50 17.38
N GLU A 74 -5.40 1.24 17.48
CA GLU A 74 -5.58 0.56 18.78
C GLU A 74 -4.27 0.44 19.57
N TYR A 75 -3.12 0.37 18.88
CA TYR A 75 -1.83 0.37 19.55
C TYR A 75 -1.41 1.73 20.10
N ALA A 76 -1.87 2.84 19.51
CA ALA A 76 -1.58 4.17 20.02
C ALA A 76 -2.26 4.39 21.39
N GLN A 77 -3.46 3.85 21.56
CA GLN A 77 -4.25 3.94 22.79
C GLN A 77 -3.68 3.12 23.95
N LEU A 78 -2.82 2.13 23.69
CA LEU A 78 -2.21 1.29 24.73
C LEU A 78 -0.96 1.91 25.38
N ARG A 79 -0.44 3.03 24.86
CA ARG A 79 0.74 3.72 25.41
C ARG A 79 0.50 4.41 26.75
N SER A 80 -0.73 4.53 27.21
CA SER A 80 -1.05 5.29 28.44
C SER A 80 -0.80 4.53 29.76
N ASN A 81 -0.58 3.20 29.75
CA ASN A 81 -0.68 2.41 30.99
C ASN A 81 0.55 1.57 31.41
N SER A 82 1.69 1.56 30.68
CA SER A 82 2.79 0.63 31.05
C SER A 82 4.23 1.00 30.67
N ASP A 83 4.54 2.26 30.39
CA ASP A 83 5.76 2.63 29.63
C ASP A 83 6.99 3.11 30.44
N GLU A 84 7.22 2.66 31.68
CA GLU A 84 8.52 2.92 32.37
C GLU A 84 9.53 1.75 32.30
N ILE A 85 9.07 0.50 32.20
CA ILE A 85 9.95 -0.69 32.28
C ILE A 85 10.44 -1.12 30.89
N THR A 86 9.68 -0.82 29.82
CA THR A 86 9.95 -1.29 28.45
C THR A 86 10.94 -0.45 27.66
N ASP A 87 11.19 0.79 28.06
CA ASP A 87 12.03 1.73 27.28
C ASP A 87 13.54 1.49 27.44
N LYS A 88 13.99 0.90 28.55
CA LYS A 88 15.41 0.55 28.74
C LYS A 88 15.91 -0.59 27.83
N LEU A 89 15.02 -1.43 27.31
CA LEU A 89 15.34 -2.52 26.36
C LEU A 89 15.26 -2.09 24.87
N ARG A 90 14.77 -0.87 24.58
CA ARG A 90 14.53 -0.38 23.21
C ARG A 90 15.74 0.27 22.55
N GLY A 91 16.83 0.53 23.27
CA GLY A 91 18.02 1.21 22.75
C GLY A 91 18.72 0.54 21.56
N SER A 92 18.38 -0.72 21.24
CA SER A 92 18.94 -1.50 20.11
C SER A 92 17.95 -1.78 18.97
N HIS A 93 16.69 -1.36 19.08
CA HIS A 93 15.64 -1.70 18.11
C HIS A 93 14.97 -0.44 17.57
N TYR A 94 14.85 -0.36 16.23
CA TYR A 94 14.05 0.68 15.56
C TYR A 94 12.67 0.82 16.22
N SER A 95 12.28 2.07 16.48
CA SER A 95 10.96 2.36 17.02
C SER A 95 9.88 1.93 16.04
N ARG A 96 8.65 1.75 16.54
CA ARG A 96 7.50 1.43 15.68
C ARG A 96 7.31 2.49 14.59
N THR A 97 7.50 3.75 14.95
CA THR A 97 7.41 4.89 14.05
C THR A 97 8.48 4.77 12.95
N ASP A 98 9.73 4.45 13.29
CA ASP A 98 10.80 4.26 12.30
C ASP A 98 10.49 3.13 11.32
N ILE A 99 9.95 2.02 11.84
CA ILE A 99 9.54 0.89 11.00
C ILE A 99 8.44 1.31 10.02
N GLN A 100 7.46 2.09 10.48
CA GLN A 100 6.40 2.62 9.63
C GLN A 100 6.92 3.61 8.60
N LEU A 101 7.76 4.57 9.02
CA LEU A 101 8.40 5.54 8.14
C LEU A 101 9.21 4.85 7.04
N ALA A 102 9.98 3.81 7.37
CA ALA A 102 10.72 3.04 6.38
C ALA A 102 9.80 2.31 5.38
N MET A 103 8.67 1.77 5.85
CA MET A 103 7.66 1.16 4.96
C MET A 103 7.00 2.20 4.04
N TYR A 104 6.62 3.36 4.56
CA TYR A 104 6.10 4.46 3.75
C TYR A 104 7.14 4.95 2.75
N ARG A 105 8.38 5.16 3.17
CA ARG A 105 9.48 5.58 2.29
C ARG A 105 9.67 4.61 1.13
N PHE A 106 9.69 3.30 1.41
CA PHE A 106 9.75 2.28 0.37
C PHE A 106 8.56 2.36 -0.58
N ALA A 107 7.34 2.48 -0.06
CA ALA A 107 6.13 2.59 -0.86
C ALA A 107 6.13 3.83 -1.77
N LEU A 108 6.44 5.01 -1.22
CA LEU A 108 6.45 6.28 -1.94
C LEU A 108 7.58 6.33 -2.98
N GLU A 109 8.82 6.02 -2.61
CA GLU A 109 10.00 6.11 -3.48
C GLU A 109 10.05 4.95 -4.49
N THR A 110 9.95 3.71 -4.00
CA THR A 110 10.21 2.52 -4.81
C THR A 110 8.98 2.00 -5.52
N CYS A 111 7.76 2.16 -4.95
CA CYS A 111 6.54 1.69 -5.61
C CYS A 111 5.85 2.79 -6.42
N LEU A 112 5.66 3.98 -5.85
CA LEU A 112 4.95 5.07 -6.54
C LEU A 112 5.88 5.90 -7.44
N GLY A 113 7.18 5.91 -7.14
CA GLY A 113 8.19 6.64 -7.91
C GLY A 113 8.26 8.12 -7.58
N LEU A 114 7.86 8.49 -6.36
CA LEU A 114 7.97 9.87 -5.88
C LEU A 114 9.44 10.20 -5.61
N THR A 115 9.90 11.35 -6.09
CA THR A 115 11.28 11.81 -5.94
C THR A 115 11.46 12.51 -4.61
N CYS A 116 12.56 12.20 -3.92
CA CYS A 116 13.02 12.97 -2.77
C CYS A 116 13.70 14.26 -3.30
N ALA A 117 13.37 15.42 -2.72
CA ALA A 117 13.82 16.72 -3.23
C ALA A 117 15.35 16.88 -3.30
N ASN A 118 16.13 16.16 -2.47
CA ASN A 118 17.58 16.03 -2.61
C ASN A 118 18.08 14.72 -1.94
N PRO A 119 18.76 13.82 -2.68
CA PRO A 119 19.17 12.50 -2.15
C PRO A 119 20.42 12.53 -1.24
N GLY A 120 21.04 13.70 -1.03
CA GLY A 120 22.31 13.84 -0.30
C GLY A 120 22.18 14.06 1.21
N ASP A 121 21.02 14.48 1.70
CA ASP A 121 20.81 14.84 3.11
C ASP A 121 19.70 14.00 3.72
N GLY A 122 20.00 13.32 4.83
CA GLY A 122 19.34 12.10 5.30
C GLY A 122 17.87 12.19 5.75
N ALA A 123 17.11 13.22 5.41
CA ALA A 123 15.74 13.40 5.92
C ALA A 123 14.82 14.29 5.07
N LEU A 124 15.13 14.58 3.81
CA LEU A 124 14.28 15.50 3.04
C LEU A 124 12.97 14.85 2.55
N PRO A 125 11.89 15.64 2.46
CA PRO A 125 10.58 15.13 2.09
C PRO A 125 10.45 14.83 0.59
N PHE A 126 9.58 13.88 0.25
CA PHE A 126 9.12 13.61 -1.11
C PHE A 126 8.30 14.78 -1.63
N THR A 127 8.58 15.13 -2.89
CA THR A 127 7.75 16.05 -3.66
C THR A 127 6.76 15.24 -4.49
N VAL A 128 5.48 15.53 -4.27
CA VAL A 128 4.39 15.10 -5.14
C VAL A 128 4.13 16.27 -6.09
N ALA A 129 3.93 16.01 -7.38
CA ALA A 129 3.61 17.08 -8.33
C ALA A 129 2.35 17.84 -7.87
N ASP A 130 2.31 19.16 -8.08
CA ASP A 130 1.29 20.04 -7.47
C ASP A 130 -0.16 19.65 -7.82
N ASP A 131 -0.36 18.94 -8.93
CA ASP A 131 -1.68 18.49 -9.41
C ASP A 131 -2.05 17.05 -9.00
N CYS A 132 -1.21 16.37 -8.20
CA CYS A 132 -1.40 14.96 -7.86
C CYS A 132 -1.99 14.75 -6.46
N LEU A 133 -3.10 14.01 -6.34
CA LEU A 133 -3.73 13.75 -5.04
C LEU A 133 -3.30 12.40 -4.45
N LEU A 134 -3.03 12.38 -3.14
CA LEU A 134 -2.60 11.19 -2.39
C LEU A 134 -3.61 10.83 -1.28
N LEU A 135 -4.03 9.57 -1.27
CA LEU A 135 -4.89 8.97 -0.24
C LEU A 135 -4.11 7.95 0.60
N ASP A 136 -4.12 8.11 1.92
CA ASP A 136 -3.60 7.12 2.89
C ASP A 136 -4.75 6.38 3.60
N LEU A 137 -4.92 5.10 3.28
CA LEU A 137 -5.98 4.25 3.84
C LEU A 137 -5.48 3.47 5.06
N GLY A 138 -6.19 3.61 6.17
CA GLY A 138 -5.76 3.08 7.47
C GLY A 138 -4.57 3.85 8.03
N CYS A 139 -4.62 5.19 7.91
CA CYS A 139 -3.53 6.08 8.29
C CYS A 139 -3.19 6.00 9.80
N GLY A 140 -4.11 5.51 10.62
CA GLY A 140 -4.02 5.41 12.07
C GLY A 140 -4.47 6.68 12.78
N ASP A 141 -4.30 6.66 14.09
CA ASP A 141 -4.38 7.85 14.95
C ASP A 141 -3.00 8.52 14.93
N PRO A 142 -2.89 9.83 14.68
CA PRO A 142 -1.64 10.54 14.79
C PRO A 142 -1.06 10.43 16.20
N VAL A 143 0.26 10.24 16.26
CA VAL A 143 1.04 10.36 17.50
C VAL A 143 1.64 11.76 17.47
N ASP A 144 1.48 12.52 18.54
CA ASP A 144 1.94 13.92 18.62
C ASP A 144 1.40 14.79 17.46
N GLU A 145 0.12 14.63 17.15
CA GLU A 145 -0.61 15.38 16.09
C GLU A 145 -0.07 15.17 14.66
N CYS A 146 0.84 14.22 14.43
CA CYS A 146 1.41 13.95 13.12
C CYS A 146 1.19 12.49 12.68
N LEU A 147 0.71 12.31 11.44
CA LEU A 147 0.72 11.00 10.79
C LEU A 147 2.14 10.68 10.32
N PRO A 148 2.65 9.45 10.42
CA PRO A 148 4.01 9.12 9.97
C PRO A 148 4.31 9.57 8.52
N ILE A 149 3.30 9.56 7.65
CA ILE A 149 3.46 10.00 6.26
C ILE A 149 3.71 11.51 6.12
N THR A 150 3.27 12.36 7.06
CA THR A 150 3.49 13.82 7.00
C THR A 150 4.98 14.17 7.06
N ASN A 151 5.75 13.41 7.83
CA ASN A 151 7.20 13.58 7.97
C ASN A 151 7.95 13.30 6.66
N LEU A 152 7.31 12.59 5.73
CA LEU A 152 7.92 12.18 4.47
C LEU A 152 7.46 13.02 3.28
N ILE A 153 6.46 13.90 3.39
CA ILE A 153 5.90 14.60 2.23
C ILE A 153 5.97 16.12 2.42
N SER A 154 6.46 16.81 1.39
CA SER A 154 6.69 18.26 1.42
C SER A 154 5.37 19.04 1.47
N SER A 155 5.38 20.22 2.07
CA SER A 155 4.19 21.05 2.32
C SER A 155 3.69 21.82 1.10
N TYR A 156 4.45 21.88 0.02
CA TYR A 156 4.07 22.59 -1.19
C TYR A 156 3.09 21.71 -1.98
N THR A 157 1.82 21.81 -1.55
CA THR A 157 0.58 21.70 -2.35
C THR A 157 0.36 20.46 -3.22
N PRO A 158 0.06 19.31 -2.60
CA PRO A 158 -1.14 18.59 -3.04
C PRO A 158 -2.08 18.19 -1.88
N LEU A 159 -3.38 18.00 -2.20
CA LEU A 159 -4.38 17.48 -1.25
C LEU A 159 -3.99 16.05 -0.84
N LYS A 160 -3.75 15.91 0.46
CA LYS A 160 -3.43 14.66 1.12
C LYS A 160 -4.59 14.32 2.03
N VAL A 161 -5.15 13.13 1.86
CA VAL A 161 -6.28 12.67 2.64
C VAL A 161 -5.91 11.40 3.38
N GLY A 162 -6.06 11.41 4.71
CA GLY A 162 -5.97 10.22 5.54
C GLY A 162 -7.36 9.69 5.85
N VAL A 163 -7.57 8.38 5.76
CA VAL A 163 -8.84 7.76 6.16
C VAL A 163 -8.59 6.67 7.18
N ASP A 164 -9.21 6.78 8.36
CA ASP A 164 -9.24 5.75 9.40
C ASP A 164 -10.48 5.95 10.29
N ILE A 165 -10.82 4.97 11.13
CA ILE A 165 -11.96 5.06 12.07
C ILE A 165 -11.79 6.13 13.17
N PHE A 166 -10.58 6.65 13.34
CA PHE A 166 -10.26 7.66 14.36
C PHE A 166 -10.02 9.05 13.75
N GLY A 167 -10.34 9.28 12.46
CA GLY A 167 -10.03 10.50 11.72
C GLY A 167 -10.89 11.74 12.06
N GLY A 168 -11.30 11.92 13.32
CA GLY A 168 -12.25 12.97 13.74
C GLY A 168 -11.62 14.32 14.08
N LYS A 169 -10.32 14.49 13.86
CA LYS A 169 -9.59 15.71 14.19
C LYS A 169 -8.78 16.12 12.97
N SER A 170 -8.92 17.37 12.54
CA SER A 170 -8.09 17.97 11.50
C SER A 170 -6.75 18.32 12.16
N TYR A 171 -5.64 17.84 11.60
CA TYR A 171 -4.32 17.94 12.22
C TYR A 171 -3.30 18.50 11.25
N SER A 172 -2.74 19.67 11.59
CA SER A 172 -1.86 20.48 10.75
C SER A 172 -2.50 20.88 9.40
N SER A 173 -2.07 22.01 8.83
CA SER A 173 -2.55 22.48 7.52
C SER A 173 -2.21 21.57 6.32
N ARG A 174 -1.68 20.36 6.55
CA ARG A 174 -1.02 19.54 5.52
C ARG A 174 -1.78 18.27 5.12
N ILE A 175 -2.64 17.70 5.97
CA ILE A 175 -3.42 16.48 5.66
C ILE A 175 -4.82 16.63 6.25
N GLU A 176 -5.84 16.41 5.42
CA GLU A 176 -7.22 16.25 5.87
C GLU A 176 -7.45 14.80 6.31
N CYS A 177 -7.88 14.60 7.55
CA CYS A 177 -8.23 13.29 8.07
C CYS A 177 -9.75 13.11 8.05
N VAL A 178 -10.22 12.01 7.47
CA VAL A 178 -11.63 11.66 7.41
C VAL A 178 -11.87 10.44 8.28
N SER A 179 -12.75 10.61 9.28
CA SER A 179 -13.19 9.50 10.13
C SER A 179 -14.13 8.58 9.36
N PHE A 180 -13.66 7.38 9.00
CA PHE A 180 -14.48 6.42 8.27
C PHE A 180 -14.08 4.96 8.54
N ASP A 181 -15.07 4.09 8.77
CA ASP A 181 -14.83 2.65 8.90
C ASP A 181 -14.76 1.96 7.54
N LEU A 182 -13.53 1.80 7.05
CA LEU A 182 -13.19 1.03 5.85
C LEU A 182 -13.57 -0.46 5.94
N THR A 183 -13.99 -0.95 7.11
CA THR A 183 -14.50 -2.33 7.30
C THR A 183 -16.02 -2.41 7.42
N ARG A 184 -16.72 -1.26 7.34
CA ARG A 184 -18.17 -1.22 7.40
C ARG A 184 -18.78 -1.97 6.21
N ARG A 185 -19.83 -2.73 6.48
CA ARG A 185 -20.61 -3.35 5.41
C ARG A 185 -21.41 -2.27 4.70
N VAL A 186 -21.34 -2.29 3.38
CA VAL A 186 -22.25 -1.52 2.54
C VAL A 186 -23.35 -2.49 2.11
N LEU A 187 -24.51 -2.40 2.75
CA LEU A 187 -25.67 -3.19 2.32
C LEU A 187 -26.25 -2.51 1.07
N PRO A 188 -26.43 -3.23 -0.05
CA PRO A 188 -27.17 -2.68 -1.19
C PRO A 188 -28.57 -2.31 -0.69
N CYS A 189 -28.94 -1.04 -0.80
CA CYS A 189 -30.31 -0.64 -0.55
C CYS A 189 -31.16 -1.20 -1.70
N ALA A 190 -32.21 -1.96 -1.38
CA ALA A 190 -33.02 -2.67 -2.37
C ALA A 190 -33.65 -1.74 -3.42
N ASP A 191 -33.79 -0.44 -3.11
CA ASP A 191 -34.46 0.54 -3.96
C ASP A 191 -33.51 1.55 -4.64
N SER A 192 -32.20 1.51 -4.40
CA SER A 192 -31.28 2.46 -5.01
C SER A 192 -30.56 1.85 -6.21
N LYS A 193 -30.85 2.35 -7.42
CA LYS A 193 -30.04 2.12 -8.64
C LYS A 193 -28.56 2.51 -8.47
N HIS A 194 -28.21 3.20 -7.38
CA HIS A 194 -26.85 3.56 -7.00
C HIS A 194 -26.32 2.59 -5.94
N GLN A 195 -25.22 1.90 -6.24
CA GLN A 195 -24.49 1.15 -5.22
C GLN A 195 -23.89 2.16 -4.23
N PRO A 196 -24.13 2.01 -2.91
CA PRO A 196 -23.57 2.95 -1.95
C PRO A 196 -22.03 2.85 -1.95
N HIS A 197 -21.36 3.99 -2.10
CA HIS A 197 -19.90 4.06 -2.05
C HIS A 197 -19.41 3.83 -0.63
N LEU A 198 -18.32 3.09 -0.47
CA LEU A 198 -17.68 2.94 0.84
C LEU A 198 -17.03 4.26 1.25
N ILE A 199 -16.31 4.94 0.36
CA ILE A 199 -15.55 6.14 0.71
C ILE A 199 -16.16 7.35 0.01
N PRO A 200 -16.48 8.45 0.73
CA PRO A 200 -17.27 9.58 0.19
C PRO A 200 -16.45 10.53 -0.70
N PHE A 201 -15.65 10.00 -1.62
CA PHE A 201 -14.95 10.77 -2.63
C PHE A 201 -15.50 10.47 -4.02
N ARG A 202 -15.29 11.41 -4.94
CA ARG A 202 -15.63 11.25 -6.35
C ARG A 202 -14.78 10.16 -7.00
N ASP A 203 -15.30 9.59 -8.09
CA ASP A 203 -14.59 8.61 -8.91
C ASP A 203 -13.33 9.25 -9.52
N HIS A 204 -12.26 8.46 -9.64
CA HIS A 204 -11.00 8.80 -10.29
C HIS A 204 -10.27 10.02 -9.71
N LEU A 205 -10.53 10.34 -8.44
CA LEU A 205 -9.98 11.50 -7.78
C LEU A 205 -8.48 11.38 -7.49
N PHE A 206 -8.00 10.21 -7.05
CA PHE A 206 -6.65 10.09 -6.49
C PHE A 206 -5.65 9.51 -7.47
N ASP A 207 -4.51 10.18 -7.62
CA ASP A 207 -3.39 9.71 -8.43
C ASP A 207 -2.58 8.64 -7.71
N TYR A 208 -2.54 8.74 -6.38
CA TYR A 208 -1.82 7.82 -5.53
C TYR A 208 -2.70 7.34 -4.39
N ILE A 209 -2.75 6.02 -4.21
CA ILE A 209 -3.32 5.40 -3.00
C ILE A 209 -2.22 4.61 -2.31
N VAL A 210 -2.04 4.85 -1.02
CA VAL A 210 -1.14 4.08 -0.15
C VAL A 210 -1.95 3.50 1.00
N SER A 211 -1.63 2.27 1.38
CA SER A 211 -2.15 1.67 2.60
C SER A 211 -1.06 0.83 3.24
N ILE A 212 -0.67 1.17 4.46
CA ILE A 212 0.37 0.44 5.19
C ILE A 212 -0.27 -0.26 6.39
N SER A 213 0.01 -1.55 6.59
CA SER A 213 -0.41 -2.29 7.80
C SER A 213 -1.91 -2.20 8.15
N PHE A 214 -2.79 -2.08 7.16
CA PHE A 214 -4.25 -2.01 7.34
C PHE A 214 -5.00 -3.25 6.81
N LEU A 215 -4.66 -3.76 5.64
CA LEU A 215 -5.56 -4.70 4.96
C LEU A 215 -5.78 -6.04 5.69
N GLN A 216 -4.85 -6.46 6.54
CA GLN A 216 -4.97 -7.71 7.31
C GLN A 216 -6.23 -7.75 8.20
N TRP A 217 -6.76 -6.59 8.55
CA TRP A 217 -8.02 -6.40 9.28
C TRP A 217 -9.24 -6.83 8.51
N LEU A 218 -9.29 -6.36 7.27
CA LEU A 218 -10.40 -6.62 6.38
C LEU A 218 -10.46 -8.11 6.07
N VAL A 219 -9.31 -8.72 5.80
CA VAL A 219 -9.17 -10.15 5.55
C VAL A 219 -9.62 -10.98 6.75
N ALA A 220 -9.21 -10.62 7.97
CA ALA A 220 -9.63 -11.31 9.18
C ALA A 220 -11.14 -11.24 9.41
N LYS A 221 -11.76 -10.05 9.20
CA LYS A 221 -13.22 -9.86 9.32
C LYS A 221 -14.03 -10.56 8.22
N ASP A 222 -13.52 -10.63 6.99
CA ASP A 222 -14.21 -11.37 5.93
C ASP A 222 -14.20 -12.88 6.23
N ARG A 223 -13.08 -13.39 6.76
CA ARG A 223 -12.97 -14.80 7.16
C ARG A 223 -13.93 -15.18 8.29
N SER A 224 -14.06 -14.33 9.33
CA SER A 224 -14.97 -14.62 10.44
C SER A 224 -16.43 -14.71 10.00
N ASP A 225 -16.79 -13.96 8.96
CA ASP A 225 -18.17 -13.78 8.51
C ASP A 225 -18.55 -14.74 7.38
N SER A 226 -17.59 -15.50 6.84
CA SER A 226 -17.79 -16.51 5.78
C SER A 226 -18.76 -17.64 6.15
N ARG A 227 -19.21 -17.72 7.41
CA ARG A 227 -20.29 -18.60 7.87
C ARG A 227 -21.69 -18.18 7.37
N ASN A 228 -21.83 -16.98 6.80
CA ASN A 228 -23.07 -16.54 6.15
C ASN A 228 -22.78 -16.06 4.70
N PRO A 229 -23.13 -16.84 3.67
CA PRO A 229 -22.88 -16.53 2.25
C PRO A 229 -23.51 -15.22 1.76
N GLU A 230 -24.59 -14.77 2.40
CA GLU A 230 -25.26 -13.50 2.06
C GLU A 230 -24.44 -12.27 2.52
N THR A 231 -23.40 -12.48 3.34
CA THR A 231 -22.65 -11.41 4.01
C THR A 231 -21.19 -11.25 3.57
N GLY A 232 -20.70 -12.16 2.71
CA GLY A 232 -19.29 -12.23 2.33
C GLY A 232 -19.01 -11.47 1.04
N CYS A 233 -18.39 -10.29 1.14
CA CYS A 233 -17.73 -9.61 0.01
C CYS A 233 -16.98 -8.33 0.43
N ARG A 234 -16.57 -8.15 1.70
CA ARG A 234 -15.99 -6.85 2.12
C ARG A 234 -14.71 -6.54 1.36
N MET A 235 -13.87 -7.55 1.14
CA MET A 235 -12.66 -7.39 0.33
C MET A 235 -12.99 -6.98 -1.11
N ASN A 236 -14.04 -7.55 -1.71
CA ASN A 236 -14.48 -7.21 -3.06
C ASN A 236 -15.00 -5.77 -3.13
N TRP A 237 -15.77 -5.31 -2.14
CA TRP A 237 -16.20 -3.93 -2.04
C TRP A 237 -15.03 -2.97 -1.89
N PHE A 238 -14.11 -3.26 -0.98
CA PHE A 238 -12.90 -2.47 -0.80
C PHE A 238 -12.07 -2.41 -2.09
N ALA A 239 -11.89 -3.54 -2.77
CA ALA A 239 -11.21 -3.59 -4.06
C ALA A 239 -11.90 -2.73 -5.12
N LYS A 240 -13.24 -2.77 -5.21
CA LYS A 240 -14.00 -1.93 -6.15
C LYS A 240 -13.81 -0.45 -5.85
N GLU A 241 -13.75 -0.09 -4.58
CA GLU A 241 -13.55 1.29 -4.14
C GLU A 241 -12.14 1.79 -4.45
N LEU A 242 -11.11 0.96 -4.28
CA LEU A 242 -9.77 1.30 -4.77
C LEU A 242 -9.78 1.60 -6.26
N THR A 243 -10.42 0.75 -7.06
CA THR A 243 -10.50 0.91 -8.52
C THR A 243 -11.31 2.13 -8.93
N ARG A 244 -12.40 2.42 -8.21
CA ARG A 244 -13.26 3.59 -8.42
C ARG A 244 -12.53 4.88 -8.13
N LEU A 245 -11.79 4.95 -7.02
CA LEU A 245 -11.12 6.16 -6.55
C LEU A 245 -9.85 6.51 -7.33
N LEU A 246 -9.16 5.50 -7.85
CA LEU A 246 -7.88 5.68 -8.51
C LEU A 246 -8.05 6.34 -9.89
N SER A 247 -7.20 7.32 -10.22
CA SER A 247 -7.26 8.03 -11.49
C SER A 247 -6.95 7.12 -12.68
N ARG A 248 -7.62 7.37 -13.81
CA ARG A 248 -7.48 6.59 -15.06
C ARG A 248 -6.50 7.23 -16.03
N SER A 249 -5.87 6.40 -16.87
CA SER A 249 -4.80 6.84 -17.77
C SER A 249 -5.31 7.55 -19.02
N GLY A 250 -5.35 8.88 -19.00
CA GLY A 250 -5.85 9.65 -20.15
C GLY A 250 -6.75 10.81 -19.76
N GLN A 251 -7.00 11.02 -18.47
CA GLN A 251 -7.40 12.33 -18.00
C GLN A 251 -6.22 13.28 -18.20
N GLU A 252 -6.32 14.15 -19.20
CA GLU A 252 -5.42 15.27 -19.40
C GLU A 252 -5.57 16.23 -18.21
N LYS A 253 -4.79 16.02 -17.16
CA LYS A 253 -4.38 17.13 -16.29
C LYS A 253 -3.31 17.87 -17.05
N ALA A 254 -3.36 19.21 -17.01
CA ALA A 254 -2.82 20.17 -17.98
C ALA A 254 -1.42 19.91 -18.57
N ASN A 255 -0.58 19.04 -18.00
CA ASN A 255 0.73 18.66 -18.56
C ASN A 255 1.18 17.19 -18.29
N GLN A 256 0.31 16.26 -17.87
CA GLN A 256 0.77 14.89 -17.58
C GLN A 256 -0.29 13.80 -17.76
N LYS A 257 0.04 12.78 -18.56
CA LYS A 257 -0.72 11.52 -18.62
C LYS A 257 -0.40 10.69 -17.37
N CYS A 258 -1.10 10.95 -16.27
CA CYS A 258 -0.98 10.18 -15.05
C CYS A 258 -1.84 8.92 -15.14
N CYS A 259 -1.24 7.75 -14.88
CA CYS A 259 -1.99 6.56 -14.50
C CYS A 259 -1.99 6.47 -12.99
N GLY A 260 -3.17 6.31 -12.38
CA GLY A 260 -3.24 6.17 -10.95
C GLY A 260 -2.51 4.92 -10.48
N LYS A 261 -1.78 5.05 -9.36
CA LYS A 261 -0.97 3.99 -8.77
C LYS A 261 -1.41 3.70 -7.33
N CYS A 262 -1.52 2.43 -7.00
CA CYS A 262 -1.87 1.98 -5.66
C CYS A 262 -0.78 1.07 -5.10
N VAL A 263 -0.45 1.27 -3.83
CA VAL A 263 0.45 0.40 -3.06
C VAL A 263 -0.15 0.01 -1.72
N ILE A 264 -0.22 -1.30 -1.46
CA ILE A 264 -0.78 -1.86 -0.22
C ILE A 264 0.24 -2.76 0.45
N GLN A 265 0.65 -2.41 1.66
CA GLN A 265 1.44 -3.27 2.54
C GLN A 265 0.51 -3.84 3.62
N PHE A 266 0.54 -5.15 3.83
CA PHE A 266 -0.18 -5.78 4.93
C PHE A 266 0.54 -7.04 5.43
N TYR A 267 0.00 -7.62 6.51
CA TYR A 267 0.53 -8.81 7.16
C TYR A 267 -0.44 -9.99 6.96
N PRO A 268 -0.32 -10.75 5.86
CA PRO A 268 -1.13 -11.94 5.67
C PRO A 268 -0.79 -13.01 6.72
N SER A 269 -1.77 -13.81 7.13
CA SER A 269 -1.53 -14.99 7.96
C SER A 269 -1.03 -16.16 7.12
N SER A 270 -1.46 -16.25 5.87
CA SER A 270 -0.98 -17.27 4.93
C SER A 270 -0.96 -16.74 3.49
N TRP A 271 -0.37 -17.51 2.58
CA TRP A 271 -0.33 -17.15 1.16
C TRP A 271 -1.71 -17.16 0.48
N ILE A 272 -2.65 -17.91 1.06
CA ILE A 272 -4.07 -17.89 0.68
C ILE A 272 -4.67 -16.49 0.88
N ASP A 273 -4.28 -15.77 1.94
CA ASP A 273 -4.74 -14.38 2.15
C ASP A 273 -4.30 -13.46 1.02
N VAL A 274 -3.09 -13.68 0.52
CA VAL A 274 -2.52 -12.87 -0.54
C VAL A 274 -3.16 -13.17 -1.87
N GLU A 275 -3.41 -14.44 -2.16
CA GLU A 275 -4.18 -14.85 -3.32
C GLU A 275 -5.61 -14.31 -3.27
N TYR A 276 -6.28 -14.41 -2.13
CA TYR A 276 -7.62 -13.86 -1.93
C TYR A 276 -7.65 -12.36 -2.24
N VAL A 277 -6.79 -11.58 -1.60
CA VAL A 277 -6.70 -10.12 -1.82
C VAL A 277 -6.38 -9.80 -3.28
N CYS A 278 -5.40 -10.48 -3.88
CA CYS A 278 -5.00 -10.20 -5.26
C CYS A 278 -6.12 -10.55 -6.25
N ASN A 279 -6.80 -11.68 -6.06
CA ASN A 279 -7.94 -12.10 -6.86
C ASN A 279 -9.07 -11.07 -6.77
N SER A 280 -9.44 -10.65 -5.55
CA SER A 280 -10.43 -9.60 -5.34
C SER A 280 -10.07 -8.32 -6.08
N ILE A 281 -8.81 -7.89 -6.07
CA ILE A 281 -8.35 -6.69 -6.78
C ILE A 281 -8.49 -6.87 -8.29
N VAL A 282 -7.88 -7.90 -8.88
CA VAL A 282 -7.86 -8.06 -10.35
C VAL A 282 -9.25 -8.34 -10.95
N GLN A 283 -10.18 -8.91 -10.17
CA GLN A 283 -11.55 -9.14 -10.62
C GLN A 283 -12.37 -7.85 -10.78
N THR A 284 -11.95 -6.74 -10.17
CA THR A 284 -12.70 -5.47 -10.28
C THR A 284 -12.57 -4.80 -11.63
N SER A 285 -11.50 -5.09 -12.38
CA SER A 285 -11.29 -4.53 -13.71
C SER A 285 -10.26 -5.33 -14.50
N PRO A 286 -10.53 -5.69 -15.77
CA PRO A 286 -9.59 -6.38 -16.64
C PRO A 286 -8.35 -5.53 -16.97
N ASN A 287 -8.36 -4.25 -16.61
CA ASN A 287 -7.33 -3.25 -16.88
C ASN A 287 -6.30 -3.12 -15.75
N ILE A 288 -6.49 -3.83 -14.64
CA ILE A 288 -5.53 -3.82 -13.54
C ILE A 288 -4.26 -4.56 -13.95
N ARG A 289 -3.12 -3.92 -13.70
CA ARG A 289 -1.79 -4.49 -13.92
C ARG A 289 -0.93 -4.18 -12.70
N GLY A 290 -0.08 -5.10 -12.28
CA GLY A 290 0.75 -4.88 -11.11
C GLY A 290 1.60 -6.08 -10.73
N CYS A 291 2.13 -6.05 -9.51
CA CYS A 291 2.94 -7.12 -8.96
C CYS A 291 2.87 -7.17 -7.43
N ARG A 292 3.24 -8.32 -6.87
CA ARG A 292 3.57 -8.50 -5.47
C ARG A 292 5.08 -8.31 -5.32
N ILE A 293 5.50 -7.49 -4.37
CA ILE A 293 6.90 -7.16 -4.09
C ILE A 293 7.20 -7.60 -2.66
N LEU A 294 8.16 -8.51 -2.50
CA LEU A 294 8.74 -8.83 -1.22
C LEU A 294 10.06 -8.07 -1.06
N ALA A 295 10.14 -7.25 -0.01
CA ALA A 295 11.29 -6.39 0.24
C ALA A 295 11.66 -6.37 1.73
N ARG A 296 12.90 -5.96 2.04
CA ARG A 296 13.34 -5.70 3.41
C ARG A 296 13.64 -4.19 3.57
N PRO A 297 12.62 -3.35 3.76
CA PRO A 297 12.80 -1.90 3.87
C PRO A 297 13.49 -1.48 5.18
N VAL A 298 13.39 -2.31 6.24
CA VAL A 298 14.06 -2.07 7.52
C VAL A 298 15.18 -3.10 7.71
N PRO A 299 16.44 -2.68 7.90
CA PRO A 299 17.54 -3.59 8.20
C PRO A 299 17.23 -4.46 9.43
N ASN A 300 17.69 -5.71 9.44
CA ASN A 300 17.50 -6.65 10.55
C ASN A 300 16.04 -6.96 10.91
N ARG A 301 15.08 -6.63 10.02
CA ARG A 301 13.70 -7.08 10.12
C ARG A 301 13.36 -8.09 9.04
N GLY A 302 12.27 -8.84 9.28
CA GLY A 302 11.73 -9.79 8.31
C GLY A 302 11.29 -9.11 7.01
N VAL A 303 11.15 -9.92 5.98
CA VAL A 303 10.65 -9.51 4.67
C VAL A 303 9.21 -8.99 4.79
N LYS A 304 8.88 -7.97 4.01
CA LYS A 304 7.57 -7.31 3.97
C LYS A 304 6.97 -7.45 2.58
N LEU A 305 5.67 -7.69 2.53
CA LEU A 305 4.88 -7.77 1.31
C LEU A 305 4.27 -6.41 0.96
N PHE A 306 4.43 -6.00 -0.29
CA PHE A 306 3.75 -4.87 -0.90
C PHE A 306 3.02 -5.37 -2.15
N LEU A 307 1.75 -5.00 -2.30
CA LEU A 307 1.02 -5.12 -3.56
C LEU A 307 1.12 -3.78 -4.26
N TYR A 308 1.59 -3.78 -5.49
CA TYR A 308 1.61 -2.59 -6.34
C TYR A 308 0.73 -2.85 -7.55
N PHE A 309 -0.12 -1.89 -7.90
CA PHE A 309 -0.91 -1.98 -9.13
C PHE A 309 -1.31 -0.61 -9.68
N THR A 310 -1.66 -0.62 -10.96
CA THR A 310 -2.13 0.54 -11.72
C THR A 310 -3.36 0.14 -12.53
N ILE A 311 -4.17 1.12 -12.91
CA ILE A 311 -5.25 0.96 -13.88
C ILE A 311 -4.80 1.63 -15.17
N SER A 312 -4.67 0.86 -16.23
CA SER A 312 -4.46 1.39 -17.58
C SER A 312 -5.74 1.28 -18.37
N ASP A 313 -6.14 2.32 -19.08
CA ASP A 313 -7.20 2.18 -20.08
C ASP A 313 -6.79 1.11 -21.09
N SER A 314 -7.77 0.32 -21.53
CA SER A 314 -7.56 -0.77 -22.47
C SER A 314 -6.90 -0.22 -23.73
N GLU A 315 -5.70 -0.71 -24.05
CA GLU A 315 -5.06 -0.48 -25.35
C GLU A 315 -5.87 -1.11 -26.49
#